data_AF-A0A7X2TZH8-F1
#
_entry.id   AF-A0A7X2TZH8-F1
#
_cell.length_a   1.000
_cell.length_b   1.000
_cell.length_c   1.000
_cell.angle_alpha   90.00
_cell.angle_beta   90.00
_cell.angle_gamma   90.00
#
_symmetry.space_group_name_H-M   'P 1'
#
loop_
_entity.id
_entity.type
_entity.pdbx_description
1 polymer ?
#
loop_
_entity_poly.entity_id
_entity_poly.type
_entity_poly.pdbx_seq_one_letter_code
_entity_poly.pdbx_strand_id
1 'polypeptide(L)'
;MKASWGFARLLCATVLLFSGGCTRMSQSWYLSGYDRDIQNSTRAIETARDDAQRAAGCAKRCSAYSEKARYGRAFKLISADEYGRLFGLAVKDHDQAVALDPASAEAYYSRGRTYYDRAALEVVVDGLLAGSDATRKTWFDPATADFKKAIESDSRHYLA
;
A
#
# COMPACT_ATOMS: atom_id res chain seq x y z
N MET A 1 47.24 19.33 -14.82
CA MET A 1 46.09 18.47 -15.20
C MET A 1 45.59 17.55 -14.07
N LYS A 2 46.45 16.88 -13.28
CA LYS A 2 46.02 15.95 -12.19
C LYS A 2 45.19 16.60 -11.05
N ALA A 3 45.43 17.87 -10.73
CA ALA A 3 44.73 18.55 -9.62
C ALA A 3 43.23 18.83 -9.91
N SER A 4 42.85 19.09 -11.17
CA SER A 4 41.45 19.37 -11.53
C SER A 4 40.53 18.15 -11.38
N TRP A 5 41.09 16.94 -11.57
CA TRP A 5 40.37 15.67 -11.43
C TRP A 5 40.03 15.34 -9.96
N GLY A 6 40.86 15.77 -9.01
CA GLY A 6 40.60 15.57 -7.58
C GLY A 6 39.42 16.41 -7.10
N PHE A 7 39.37 17.69 -7.49
CA PHE A 7 38.27 18.60 -7.14
C PHE A 7 36.95 18.20 -7.80
N ALA A 8 36.98 17.81 -9.07
CA ALA A 8 35.78 17.31 -9.76
C ALA A 8 35.22 16.03 -9.11
N ARG A 9 36.08 15.11 -8.67
CA ARG A 9 35.66 13.89 -7.95
C ARG A 9 35.07 14.19 -6.57
N LEU A 10 35.64 15.14 -5.83
CA LEU A 10 35.12 15.56 -4.51
C LEU A 10 33.76 16.24 -4.62
N LEU A 11 33.59 17.16 -5.58
CA LEU A 11 32.30 17.80 -5.87
C LEU A 11 31.25 16.78 -6.34
N CYS A 12 31.64 15.82 -7.19
CA CYS A 12 30.72 14.77 -7.63
C CYS A 12 30.31 13.84 -6.48
N ALA A 13 31.25 13.49 -5.59
CA ALA A 13 30.97 12.67 -4.42
C ALA A 13 30.03 13.38 -3.42
N THR A 14 30.19 14.68 -3.17
CA THR A 14 29.30 15.43 -2.28
C THR A 14 27.89 15.60 -2.86
N VAL A 15 27.77 15.86 -4.16
CA VAL A 15 26.47 15.93 -4.85
C VAL A 15 25.73 14.60 -4.77
N LEU A 16 26.41 13.47 -5.01
CA LEU A 16 25.81 12.13 -4.92
C LEU A 16 25.37 11.77 -3.49
N LEU A 17 26.15 12.16 -2.47
CA LEU A 17 25.80 11.96 -1.07
C LEU A 17 24.60 12.81 -0.66
N PHE A 18 24.53 14.06 -1.14
CA PHE A 18 23.43 14.96 -0.85
C PHE A 18 22.13 14.50 -1.52
N SER A 19 22.18 14.11 -2.80
CA SER A 19 21.01 13.58 -3.53
C SER A 19 20.53 12.25 -2.94
N GLY A 20 21.46 11.36 -2.57
CA GLY A 20 21.14 10.11 -1.88
C GLY A 20 20.53 10.34 -0.48
N GLY A 21 21.05 11.32 0.27
CA GLY A 21 20.53 11.73 1.57
C GLY A 21 19.11 12.31 1.50
N CYS A 22 18.85 13.21 0.55
CA CYS A 22 17.51 13.76 0.32
C CYS A 22 16.50 12.66 -0.03
N THR A 23 16.91 11.67 -0.85
CA THR A 23 16.04 10.56 -1.22
C THR A 23 15.67 9.71 -0.01
N ARG A 24 16.65 9.30 0.81
CA ARG A 24 16.36 8.51 2.03
C ARG A 24 15.51 9.27 3.04
N MET A 25 15.75 10.57 3.19
CA MET A 25 14.95 11.42 4.07
C MET A 25 13.50 11.49 3.57
N SER A 26 13.29 11.71 2.27
CA SER A 26 11.94 11.72 1.68
C SER A 26 11.20 10.40 1.86
N GLN A 27 11.88 9.26 1.65
CA GLN A 27 11.32 7.92 1.84
C GLN A 27 10.94 7.66 3.30
N SER A 28 11.81 8.05 4.24
CA SER A 28 11.55 7.93 5.67
C SER A 28 10.33 8.75 6.10
N TRP A 29 10.26 10.01 5.66
CA TRP A 29 9.12 10.88 5.92
C TRP A 29 7.82 10.29 5.37
N TYR A 30 7.85 9.79 4.14
CA TYR A 30 6.69 9.16 3.50
C TYR A 30 6.18 7.95 4.28
N LEU A 31 7.06 7.02 4.66
CA LEU A 31 6.70 5.83 5.44
C LEU A 31 6.21 6.19 6.86
N SER A 32 6.79 7.22 7.49
CA SER A 32 6.37 7.68 8.81
C SER A 32 4.96 8.28 8.81
N GLY A 33 4.52 8.83 7.68
CA GLY A 33 3.14 9.29 7.47
C GLY A 33 2.16 8.13 7.66
N TYR A 34 2.41 6.99 7.01
CA TYR A 34 1.55 5.82 7.17
C TYR A 34 1.59 5.24 8.58
N ASP A 35 2.73 5.26 9.26
CA ASP A 35 2.78 4.84 10.67
C ASP A 35 1.87 5.69 11.56
N ARG A 36 1.85 7.00 11.33
CA ARG A 36 0.92 7.91 12.00
C ARG A 36 -0.53 7.63 11.63
N ASP A 37 -0.83 7.39 10.36
CA ASP A 37 -2.19 7.09 9.90
C ASP A 37 -2.70 5.76 10.48
N ILE A 38 -1.84 4.74 10.56
CA ILE A 38 -2.13 3.46 11.19
C ILE A 38 -2.45 3.65 12.69
N GLN A 39 -1.64 4.44 13.40
CA GLN A 39 -1.86 4.72 14.83
C GLN A 39 -3.17 5.49 15.05
N ASN A 40 -3.40 6.55 14.28
CA ASN A 40 -4.60 7.37 14.37
C ASN A 40 -5.86 6.56 14.07
N SER A 41 -5.82 5.75 13.01
CA SER A 41 -6.95 4.90 12.61
C SER A 41 -7.19 3.78 13.62
N THR A 42 -6.14 3.23 14.23
CA THR A 42 -6.28 2.25 15.33
C THR A 42 -7.03 2.85 16.51
N ARG A 43 -6.64 4.05 16.95
CA ARG A 43 -7.35 4.77 18.01
C ARG A 43 -8.80 5.09 17.63
N ALA A 44 -9.05 5.44 16.37
CA ALA A 44 -10.41 5.68 15.87
C ALA A 44 -11.28 4.41 15.95
N ILE A 45 -10.73 3.24 15.58
CA ILE A 45 -11.41 1.94 15.69
C ILE A 45 -11.71 1.59 17.15
N GLU A 46 -10.74 1.78 18.05
CA GLU A 46 -10.88 1.48 19.49
C GLU A 46 -11.94 2.35 20.17
N THR A 47 -12.06 3.61 19.73
CA THR A 47 -13.00 4.59 20.30
C THR A 47 -14.33 4.68 19.54
N ALA A 48 -14.53 3.85 18.50
CA ALA A 48 -15.71 3.84 17.66
C ALA A 48 -16.98 3.50 18.46
N ARG A 49 -18.00 4.35 18.33
CA ARG A 49 -19.27 4.23 19.06
C ARG A 49 -20.33 3.44 18.30
N ASP A 50 -20.13 3.27 17.01
CA ASP A 50 -21.04 2.57 16.10
C ASP A 50 -20.24 1.87 14.98
N ASP A 51 -20.94 1.02 14.23
CA ASP A 51 -20.32 0.21 13.16
C ASP A 51 -19.87 1.05 11.97
N ALA A 52 -20.52 2.19 11.70
CA ALA A 52 -20.12 3.10 10.62
C ALA A 52 -18.76 3.77 10.94
N GLN A 53 -18.57 4.24 12.17
CA GLN A 53 -17.30 4.77 12.66
C GLN A 53 -16.21 3.70 12.63
N ARG A 54 -16.54 2.48 13.04
CA ARG A 54 -15.61 1.35 13.03
C ARG A 54 -15.23 0.98 11.59
N ALA A 55 -16.19 0.94 10.66
CA ALA A 55 -15.95 0.70 9.24
C ALA A 55 -15.02 1.76 8.64
N ALA A 56 -15.29 3.04 8.90
CA ALA A 56 -14.45 4.14 8.44
C ALA A 56 -13.03 4.08 9.02
N GLY A 57 -12.88 3.70 10.29
CA GLY A 57 -11.58 3.48 10.92
C GLY A 57 -10.81 2.34 10.26
N CYS A 58 -11.47 1.20 10.03
CA CYS A 58 -10.90 0.06 9.30
C CYS A 58 -10.49 0.44 7.88
N ALA A 59 -11.34 1.17 7.14
CA ALA A 59 -11.07 1.62 5.77
C ALA A 59 -9.84 2.54 5.68
N LYS A 60 -9.64 3.43 6.67
CA LYS A 60 -8.44 4.26 6.74
C LYS A 60 -7.20 3.44 7.07
N ARG A 61 -7.31 2.54 8.05
CA ARG A 61 -6.17 1.72 8.49
C ARG A 61 -5.71 0.74 7.41
N CYS A 62 -6.63 0.07 6.71
CA CYS A 62 -6.27 -0.82 5.61
C CYS A 62 -5.57 -0.05 4.49
N SER A 63 -6.06 1.13 4.11
CA SER A 63 -5.44 1.96 3.07
C SER A 63 -4.01 2.36 3.43
N ALA A 64 -3.77 2.73 4.70
CA ALA A 64 -2.44 3.04 5.19
C ALA A 64 -1.51 1.80 5.17
N TYR A 65 -1.99 0.63 5.58
CA TYR A 65 -1.22 -0.62 5.47
C TYR A 65 -0.90 -0.97 4.01
N SER A 66 -1.88 -0.92 3.11
CA SER A 66 -1.73 -1.24 1.69
C SER A 66 -0.72 -0.33 1.01
N GLU A 67 -0.83 0.99 1.18
CA GLU A 67 0.07 1.93 0.53
C GLU A 67 1.48 1.86 1.14
N LYS A 68 1.60 1.65 2.46
CA LYS A 68 2.91 1.40 3.10
C LYS A 68 3.58 0.14 2.54
N ALA A 69 2.81 -0.95 2.41
CA ALA A 69 3.29 -2.22 1.87
C ALA A 69 3.73 -2.06 0.42
N ARG A 70 2.87 -1.47 -0.43
CA ARG A 70 3.10 -1.22 -1.85
C ARG A 70 4.35 -0.37 -2.06
N TYR A 71 4.43 0.77 -1.38
CA TYR A 71 5.58 1.69 -1.49
C TYR A 71 6.86 1.01 -1.01
N GLY A 72 6.83 0.40 0.19
CA GLY A 72 7.98 -0.29 0.75
C GLY A 72 8.50 -1.40 -0.18
N ARG A 73 7.59 -2.19 -0.78
CA ARG A 73 7.96 -3.25 -1.72
C ARG A 73 8.48 -2.70 -3.04
N ALA A 74 7.80 -1.73 -3.64
CA ALA A 74 8.18 -1.14 -4.93
C ALA A 74 9.57 -0.49 -4.88
N PHE A 75 9.90 0.18 -3.77
CA PHE A 75 11.20 0.82 -3.57
C PHE A 75 12.24 -0.08 -2.85
N LYS A 76 11.90 -1.35 -2.60
CA LYS A 76 12.76 -2.34 -1.90
C LYS A 76 13.25 -1.84 -0.52
N LEU A 77 12.39 -1.16 0.22
CA LEU A 77 12.66 -0.58 1.54
C LEU A 77 12.30 -1.52 2.70
N ILE A 78 11.54 -2.59 2.43
CA ILE A 78 11.10 -3.58 3.43
C ILE A 78 11.39 -5.00 2.94
N SER A 79 11.46 -5.96 3.87
CA SER A 79 11.64 -7.38 3.53
C SER A 79 10.37 -7.97 2.91
N ALA A 80 10.51 -9.13 2.26
CA ALA A 80 9.36 -9.89 1.74
C ALA A 80 8.40 -10.31 2.86
N ASP A 81 8.93 -10.70 4.02
CA ASP A 81 8.11 -11.08 5.19
C ASP A 81 7.33 -9.89 5.73
N GLU A 82 7.96 -8.72 5.85
CA GLU A 82 7.30 -7.50 6.30
C GLU A 82 6.22 -7.05 5.30
N TYR A 83 6.49 -7.19 4.00
CA TYR A 83 5.49 -6.97 2.95
C TYR A 83 4.30 -7.93 3.08
N GLY A 84 4.55 -9.23 3.30
CA GLY A 84 3.52 -10.23 3.61
C GLY A 84 2.67 -9.85 4.82
N ARG A 85 3.32 -9.44 5.91
CA ARG A 85 2.67 -9.03 7.16
C ARG A 85 1.78 -7.81 6.96
N LEU A 86 2.29 -6.75 6.34
CA LEU A 86 1.52 -5.52 6.10
C LEU A 86 0.32 -5.77 5.16
N PHE A 87 0.52 -6.57 4.12
CA PHE A 87 -0.57 -6.96 3.22
C PHE A 87 -1.66 -7.75 3.95
N GLY A 88 -1.28 -8.72 4.79
CA GLY A 88 -2.24 -9.49 5.59
C GLY A 88 -3.05 -8.61 6.55
N LEU A 89 -2.41 -7.60 7.17
CA LEU A 89 -3.11 -6.62 8.00
C LEU A 89 -4.08 -5.76 7.19
N ALA A 90 -3.66 -5.30 6.00
CA ALA A 90 -4.54 -4.54 5.12
C ALA A 90 -5.78 -5.33 4.71
N VAL A 91 -5.60 -6.58 4.27
CA VAL A 91 -6.72 -7.47 3.89
C VAL A 91 -7.66 -7.68 5.07
N LYS A 92 -7.14 -7.94 6.27
CA LYS A 92 -7.97 -8.12 7.47
C LYS A 92 -8.84 -6.90 7.77
N ASP A 93 -8.27 -5.70 7.69
CA ASP A 93 -9.04 -4.47 7.92
C ASP A 93 -10.03 -4.19 6.78
N HIS A 94 -9.69 -4.53 5.53
CA HIS A 94 -10.63 -4.46 4.42
C HIS A 94 -11.81 -5.41 4.62
N ASP A 95 -11.56 -6.65 5.04
CA ASP A 95 -12.60 -7.65 5.32
C ASP A 95 -13.54 -7.14 6.42
N GLN A 96 -12.99 -6.53 7.46
CA GLN A 96 -13.79 -5.91 8.51
C GLN A 96 -14.59 -4.70 7.99
N ALA A 97 -14.00 -3.84 7.16
CA ALA A 97 -14.68 -2.69 6.59
C ALA A 97 -15.88 -3.10 5.72
N VAL A 98 -15.72 -4.08 4.83
CA VAL A 98 -16.82 -4.56 3.97
C VAL A 98 -17.86 -5.39 4.74
N ALA A 99 -17.49 -6.00 5.86
CA ALA A 99 -18.44 -6.69 6.72
C ALA A 99 -19.34 -5.71 7.49
N LEU A 100 -18.76 -4.59 7.93
CA LEU A 100 -19.48 -3.53 8.65
C LEU A 100 -20.31 -2.64 7.71
N ASP A 101 -19.79 -2.37 6.51
CA ASP A 101 -20.52 -1.65 5.45
C ASP A 101 -20.46 -2.42 4.11
N PRO A 102 -21.38 -3.39 3.91
CA PRO A 102 -21.45 -4.17 2.67
C PRO A 102 -21.90 -3.39 1.43
N ALA A 103 -22.35 -2.14 1.59
CA ALA A 103 -22.73 -1.28 0.48
C ALA A 103 -21.57 -0.39 0.02
N SER A 104 -20.48 -0.31 0.79
CA SER A 104 -19.35 0.57 0.47
C SER A 104 -18.62 0.16 -0.82
N ALA A 105 -18.92 0.88 -1.91
CA ALA A 105 -18.19 0.74 -3.17
C ALA A 105 -16.69 1.04 -3.00
N GLU A 106 -16.35 2.04 -2.18
CA GLU A 106 -14.97 2.43 -1.90
C GLU A 106 -14.19 1.34 -1.17
N ALA A 107 -14.81 0.65 -0.20
CA ALA A 107 -14.15 -0.42 0.54
C ALA A 107 -13.81 -1.61 -0.37
N TYR A 108 -14.75 -2.00 -1.24
CA TYR A 108 -14.50 -3.04 -2.25
C TYR A 108 -13.43 -2.59 -3.26
N TYR A 109 -13.53 -1.38 -3.81
CA TYR A 109 -12.54 -0.88 -4.76
C TYR A 109 -11.14 -0.86 -4.15
N SER A 110 -11.01 -0.40 -2.90
CA SER A 110 -9.72 -0.32 -2.21
C SER A 110 -9.16 -1.70 -1.89
N ARG A 111 -10.00 -2.68 -1.47
CA ARG A 111 -9.56 -4.07 -1.26
C ARG A 111 -9.12 -4.71 -2.58
N GLY A 112 -9.86 -4.48 -3.65
CA GLY A 112 -9.50 -4.94 -5.00
C GLY A 112 -8.17 -4.38 -5.47
N ARG A 113 -7.91 -3.08 -5.24
CA ARG A 113 -6.61 -2.46 -5.50
C ARG A 113 -5.48 -3.11 -4.70
N THR A 114 -5.71 -3.39 -3.42
CA THR A 114 -4.74 -4.07 -2.54
C THR A 114 -4.36 -5.45 -3.08
N TYR A 115 -5.34 -6.25 -3.50
CA TYR A 115 -5.08 -7.55 -4.15
C TYR A 115 -4.36 -7.40 -5.50
N TYR A 116 -4.75 -6.41 -6.30
CA TYR A 116 -4.09 -6.12 -7.57
C TYR A 116 -2.61 -5.74 -7.38
N ASP A 117 -2.32 -4.85 -6.43
CA ASP A 117 -0.95 -4.45 -6.10
C ASP A 117 -0.13 -5.65 -5.58
N ARG A 118 -0.74 -6.56 -4.81
CA ARG A 118 -0.10 -7.82 -4.39
C ARG A 118 0.27 -8.69 -5.57
N ALA A 119 -0.67 -8.91 -6.47
CA ALA A 119 -0.44 -9.68 -7.68
C ALA A 119 0.71 -9.06 -8.51
N ALA A 120 0.68 -7.74 -8.71
CA ALA A 120 1.63 -7.02 -9.54
C ALA A 120 3.05 -6.96 -8.94
N LEU A 121 3.19 -6.94 -7.61
CA LEU A 121 4.48 -6.85 -6.93
C LEU A 121 5.07 -8.20 -6.49
N GLU A 122 4.26 -9.25 -6.34
CA GLU A 122 4.75 -10.62 -6.14
C GLU A 122 5.30 -11.22 -7.42
N VAL A 123 4.71 -10.90 -8.57
CA VAL A 123 5.27 -11.35 -9.86
C VAL A 123 6.59 -10.65 -10.19
N VAL A 124 7.04 -9.69 -9.39
CA VAL A 124 8.34 -9.05 -9.55
C VAL A 124 9.29 -9.55 -8.47
N VAL A 125 10.01 -10.63 -8.78
CA VAL A 125 11.12 -11.13 -7.95
C VAL A 125 12.40 -10.61 -8.59
N ASP A 126 13.20 -9.86 -7.82
CA ASP A 126 14.46 -9.24 -8.26
C ASP A 126 14.38 -8.33 -9.50
N GLY A 127 13.20 -7.78 -9.79
CA GLY A 127 12.98 -6.90 -10.95
C GLY A 127 12.65 -7.64 -12.25
N LEU A 128 12.50 -8.96 -12.19
CA LEU A 128 12.05 -9.80 -13.29
C LEU A 128 10.60 -10.24 -13.06
N LEU A 129 9.83 -10.30 -14.15
CA LEU A 129 8.53 -10.95 -14.14
C LEU A 129 8.72 -12.45 -13.88
N ALA A 130 8.53 -12.87 -12.64
CA ALA A 130 8.62 -14.23 -12.15
C ALA A 130 7.27 -14.60 -11.53
N GLY A 131 6.54 -15.52 -12.15
CA GLY A 131 5.27 -16.00 -11.61
C GLY A 131 4.49 -16.80 -12.66
N SER A 132 3.89 -17.91 -12.23
CA SER A 132 2.99 -18.68 -13.08
C SER A 132 1.65 -17.95 -13.22
N ASP A 133 0.90 -18.24 -14.29
CA ASP A 133 -0.48 -17.76 -14.42
C ASP A 133 -1.35 -18.16 -13.21
N ALA A 134 -1.05 -19.30 -12.58
CA ALA A 134 -1.73 -19.73 -11.36
C ALA A 134 -1.41 -18.81 -10.16
N THR A 135 -0.15 -18.44 -9.96
CA THR A 135 0.26 -17.51 -8.87
C THR A 135 -0.39 -16.14 -9.04
N ARG A 136 -0.49 -15.67 -10.29
CA ARG A 136 -1.12 -14.40 -10.62
C ARG A 136 -2.63 -14.42 -10.32
N LYS A 137 -3.32 -15.52 -10.65
CA LYS A 137 -4.75 -15.71 -10.39
C LYS A 137 -5.11 -15.65 -8.91
N THR A 138 -4.26 -16.16 -8.03
CA THR A 138 -4.47 -16.14 -6.57
C THR A 138 -4.90 -14.77 -6.04
N TRP A 139 -4.37 -13.70 -6.63
CA TRP A 139 -4.64 -12.32 -6.20
C TRP A 139 -5.46 -11.51 -7.22
N PHE A 140 -5.36 -11.79 -8.53
CA PHE A 140 -6.23 -11.10 -9.50
C PHE A 140 -7.69 -11.54 -9.46
N ASP A 141 -7.98 -12.78 -9.10
CA ASP A 141 -9.36 -13.27 -8.99
C ASP A 141 -10.13 -12.51 -7.90
N PRO A 142 -9.64 -12.40 -6.63
CA PRO A 142 -10.32 -11.59 -5.63
C PRO A 142 -10.33 -10.10 -5.98
N ALA A 143 -9.27 -9.57 -6.62
CA ALA A 143 -9.27 -8.19 -7.09
C ALA A 143 -10.41 -7.90 -8.08
N THR A 144 -10.59 -8.79 -9.07
CA THR A 144 -11.63 -8.67 -10.09
C THR A 144 -13.03 -8.76 -9.48
N ALA A 145 -13.21 -9.70 -8.54
CA ALA A 145 -14.47 -9.85 -7.81
C ALA A 145 -14.83 -8.56 -7.04
N ASP A 146 -13.85 -7.97 -6.35
CA ASP A 146 -14.03 -6.73 -5.60
C ASP A 146 -14.32 -5.53 -6.50
N PHE A 147 -13.62 -5.38 -7.64
CA PHE A 147 -13.92 -4.31 -8.60
C PHE A 147 -15.33 -4.42 -9.17
N LYS A 148 -15.76 -5.64 -9.51
CA LYS A 148 -17.13 -5.89 -9.94
C LYS A 148 -18.12 -5.48 -8.86
N LYS A 149 -17.85 -5.86 -7.61
CA LYS A 149 -18.72 -5.53 -6.48
C LYS A 149 -18.78 -4.01 -6.23
N ALA A 150 -17.66 -3.31 -6.36
CA ALA A 150 -17.61 -1.86 -6.24
C ALA A 150 -18.53 -1.17 -7.28
N ILE A 151 -18.48 -1.61 -8.54
CA ILE A 151 -19.34 -1.09 -9.62
C ILE A 151 -20.82 -1.36 -9.33
N GLU A 152 -21.16 -2.57 -8.88
CA GLU A 152 -22.52 -2.94 -8.52
C GLU A 152 -23.06 -2.07 -7.36
N SER A 153 -22.24 -1.83 -6.34
CA SER A 153 -22.61 -1.00 -5.19
C SER A 153 -22.77 0.47 -5.56
N ASP A 154 -21.87 1.02 -6.38
CA ASP A 154 -21.93 2.40 -6.84
C ASP A 154 -23.18 2.65 -7.71
N SER A 155 -23.47 1.72 -8.62
CA SER A 155 -24.69 1.76 -9.47
C SER A 155 -25.98 1.75 -8.65
N ARG A 156 -26.01 1.07 -7.50
CA ARG A 156 -27.17 1.08 -6.59
C ARG A 156 -27.35 2.42 -5.90
N HIS A 157 -26.26 3.14 -5.63
CA HIS A 157 -26.31 4.48 -5.02
C HIS A 157 -26.74 5.57 -6.00
N TYR A 158 -26.50 5.42 -7.32
CA TYR A 158 -26.99 6.37 -8.32
C TYR A 158 -28.47 6.19 -8.71
N LEU A 159 -29.07 5.03 -8.41
CA LEU A 159 -30.46 4.70 -8.77
C LEU A 159 -31.46 4.82 -7.61
N ALA A 160 -31.01 5.24 -6.43
CA ALA A 160 -31.83 5.44 -5.22
C ALA A 160 -32.01 6.94 -4.92
#